data_AF-A0A8D9B575-F1
#
_entry.id   AF-A0A8D9B575-F1
#
_cell.length_a   1.000
_cell.length_b   1.000
_cell.length_c   1.000
_cell.angle_alpha   90.00
_cell.angle_beta   90.00
_cell.angle_gamma   90.00
#
_symmetry.space_group_name_H-M   'P 1'
#
loop_
_entity.id
_entity.type
_entity.pdbx_description
1 polymer ?
#
loop_
_entity_poly.entity_id
_entity_poly.type
_entity_poly.pdbx_seq_one_letter_code
_entity_poly.pdbx_strand_id
1 'polypeptide(L)'
;MPLLPIPACVEGFITGQELREGVIIICIIIILLSILPPIIFALLCGTEIAFDTSHPAHFGTAFVVVLAIIVLLILLLWEDCPGIVHFILIILWLLATISIVYYAVDMILYIMRVGIGNLLHTNCGFAYLVGLVCFILLAIVMVYGLICYWSFYAEND
;
A
#
# COMPACT_ATOMS: atom_id res chain seq x y z
N MET A 1 8.61 28.55 4.40
CA MET A 1 7.41 29.06 3.70
C MET A 1 6.32 28.03 3.93
N PRO A 2 5.14 28.37 4.50
CA PRO A 2 4.13 27.37 4.80
C PRO A 2 3.47 26.98 3.48
N LEU A 3 3.80 25.79 2.96
CA LEU A 3 3.22 25.31 1.72
C LEU A 3 1.99 24.45 2.05
N LEU A 4 0.83 25.15 2.10
CA LEU A 4 -0.56 24.68 2.16
C LEU A 4 -1.11 24.16 3.52
N PRO A 5 -2.17 24.81 4.07
CA PRO A 5 -2.79 24.42 5.33
C PRO A 5 -3.96 23.47 5.03
N ILE A 6 -3.70 22.20 4.77
CA ILE A 6 -4.76 21.20 4.97
C ILE A 6 -4.66 20.80 6.45
N PRO A 7 -5.65 21.14 7.29
CA PRO A 7 -5.58 20.88 8.72
C PRO A 7 -5.37 19.38 8.98
N ALA A 8 -4.59 19.07 10.02
CA ALA A 8 -4.43 17.69 10.49
C ALA A 8 -5.80 17.05 10.66
N CYS A 9 -6.02 15.92 9.98
CA CYS A 9 -7.32 15.25 9.98
C CYS A 9 -7.45 14.26 11.15
N VAL A 10 -6.35 14.02 11.87
CA VAL A 10 -6.22 13.05 12.96
C VAL A 10 -5.15 13.57 13.92
N GLU A 11 -5.49 13.68 15.20
CA GLU A 11 -4.63 14.22 16.29
C GLU A 11 -3.78 13.15 17.00
N GLY A 12 -3.91 11.88 16.61
CA GLY A 12 -3.20 10.77 17.23
C GLY A 12 -3.49 9.43 16.57
N PHE A 13 -2.57 8.47 16.69
CA PHE A 13 -2.84 7.10 16.27
C PHE A 13 -3.69 6.39 17.33
N ILE A 14 -4.43 5.35 16.91
CA ILE A 14 -5.40 4.59 17.70
C ILE A 14 -5.00 4.53 19.20
N THR A 15 -5.92 4.91 20.10
CA THR A 15 -5.71 4.88 21.57
C THR A 15 -4.56 5.74 22.10
N GLY A 16 -4.30 6.91 21.50
CA GLY A 16 -3.38 7.92 22.06
C GLY A 16 -1.90 7.63 21.80
N GLN A 17 -1.59 6.79 20.81
CA GLN A 17 -0.22 6.56 20.35
C GLN A 17 0.25 7.72 19.47
N GLU A 18 1.56 7.97 19.48
CA GLU A 18 2.16 9.00 18.62
C GLU A 18 1.96 8.66 17.14
N LEU A 19 1.70 9.68 16.32
CA LEU A 19 1.52 9.50 14.87
C LEU A 19 2.74 8.86 14.21
N ARG A 20 3.95 9.12 14.72
CA ARG A 20 5.22 8.50 14.25
C ARG A 20 5.16 6.98 14.37
N GLU A 21 4.79 6.45 15.54
CA GLU A 21 4.66 5.00 15.77
C GLU A 21 3.57 4.40 14.89
N GLY A 22 2.45 5.11 14.74
CA GLY A 22 1.35 4.71 13.87
C GLY A 22 1.77 4.53 12.42
N VAL A 23 2.51 5.50 11.86
CA VAL A 23 2.99 5.41 10.47
C VAL A 23 4.00 4.27 10.31
N ILE A 24 4.87 4.01 11.30
CA ILE A 24 5.78 2.86 11.27
C ILE A 24 5.00 1.55 11.20
N ILE A 25 3.98 1.38 12.04
CA ILE A 25 3.12 0.17 12.03
C ILE A 25 2.42 0.03 10.68
N ILE A 26 1.88 1.12 10.13
CA ILE A 26 1.23 1.12 8.81
C ILE A 26 2.20 0.71 7.71
N CYS A 27 3.43 1.24 7.70
CA CYS A 27 4.46 0.83 6.74
C CYS A 27 4.76 -0.67 6.81
N ILE A 28 4.85 -1.24 8.03
CA ILE A 28 5.06 -2.69 8.21
C ILE A 28 3.87 -3.48 7.64
N ILE A 29 2.64 -3.06 7.93
CA ILE A 29 1.43 -3.72 7.42
C ILE A 29 1.38 -3.66 5.88
N ILE A 30 1.73 -2.52 5.28
CA ILE A 30 1.79 -2.35 3.82
C ILE A 30 2.79 -3.33 3.20
N ILE A 31 3.97 -3.48 3.79
CA ILE A 31 4.99 -4.43 3.32
C ILE A 31 4.46 -5.86 3.39
N LEU A 32 3.88 -6.25 4.54
CA LEU A 32 3.33 -7.60 4.73
C LEU A 32 2.20 -7.90 3.72
N LEU A 33 1.25 -6.99 3.56
CA LEU A 33 0.13 -7.13 2.62
C LEU A 33 0.58 -7.13 1.15
N SER A 34 1.70 -6.49 0.82
CA SER A 34 2.23 -6.47 -0.54
C SER A 34 3.00 -7.75 -0.90
N ILE A 35 3.64 -8.39 0.08
CA ILE A 35 4.41 -9.63 -0.11
C ILE A 35 3.52 -10.89 -0.01
N LEU A 36 2.42 -10.81 0.73
CA LEU A 36 1.53 -11.96 0.93
C LEU A 36 0.92 -12.51 -0.38
N PRO A 37 0.41 -11.70 -1.33
CA PRO A 37 -0.13 -12.19 -2.59
C PRO A 37 0.87 -13.02 -3.41
N PRO A 38 2.09 -12.55 -3.75
CA PRO A 38 3.02 -13.36 -4.53
C PRO A 38 3.43 -14.65 -3.82
N ILE A 39 3.52 -14.68 -2.49
CA ILE A 39 3.74 -15.94 -1.74
C ILE A 39 2.58 -16.90 -1.97
N ILE A 40 1.33 -16.44 -1.85
CA ILE A 40 0.14 -17.28 -2.03
C ILE A 40 0.05 -17.78 -3.48
N PHE A 41 0.30 -16.92 -4.46
CA PHE A 41 0.39 -17.32 -5.87
C PHE A 41 1.49 -18.36 -6.08
N ALA A 42 2.69 -18.19 -5.49
CA ALA A 42 3.77 -19.15 -5.65
C ALA A 42 3.42 -20.52 -5.05
N LEU A 43 2.74 -20.53 -3.90
CA LEU A 43 2.34 -21.76 -3.21
C LEU A 43 1.22 -22.51 -3.93
N LEU A 44 0.26 -21.81 -4.55
CA LEU A 44 -0.93 -22.41 -5.15
C LEU A 44 -0.82 -22.61 -6.66
N CYS A 45 -0.05 -21.77 -7.36
CA CYS A 45 0.02 -21.71 -8.81
C CYS A 45 1.41 -21.95 -9.38
N GLY A 46 2.44 -22.03 -8.53
CA GLY A 46 3.83 -22.12 -8.95
C GLY A 46 4.50 -20.76 -9.14
N THR A 47 5.83 -20.77 -9.08
CA THR A 47 6.66 -19.56 -9.04
C THR A 47 6.68 -18.77 -10.34
N GLU A 48 6.45 -19.42 -11.49
CA GLU A 48 6.47 -18.78 -12.81
C GLU A 48 5.33 -17.76 -12.96
N ILE A 49 4.16 -18.04 -12.39
CA ILE A 49 3.00 -17.15 -12.42
C ILE A 49 3.10 -16.09 -11.31
N ALA A 50 3.71 -16.44 -10.18
CA ALA A 50 3.76 -15.60 -8.98
C ALA A 50 4.72 -14.39 -9.09
N PHE A 51 5.73 -14.49 -9.94
CA PHE A 51 6.77 -13.47 -10.14
C PHE A 51 6.83 -12.98 -11.58
N ASP A 52 5.77 -13.17 -12.35
CA ASP A 52 5.73 -12.69 -13.73
C ASP A 52 5.74 -11.15 -13.74
N THR A 53 6.93 -10.58 -13.91
CA THR A 53 7.14 -9.13 -13.98
C THR A 53 6.46 -8.48 -15.19
N SER A 54 5.96 -9.28 -16.15
CA SER A 54 5.16 -8.76 -17.25
C SER A 54 3.78 -8.27 -16.79
N HIS A 55 3.30 -8.72 -15.61
CA HIS A 55 2.06 -8.22 -15.05
C HIS A 55 2.30 -6.88 -14.31
N PRO A 56 1.66 -5.78 -14.73
CA PRO A 56 1.88 -4.45 -14.15
C PRO A 56 1.56 -4.37 -12.64
N ALA A 57 0.73 -5.29 -12.14
CA ALA A 57 0.42 -5.43 -10.71
C ALA A 57 1.67 -5.75 -9.87
N HIS A 58 2.60 -6.57 -10.36
CA HIS A 58 3.82 -6.94 -9.62
C HIS A 58 4.84 -5.79 -9.57
N PHE A 59 4.89 -4.97 -10.61
CA PHE A 59 5.72 -3.75 -10.61
C PHE A 59 5.16 -2.70 -9.64
N GLY A 60 3.83 -2.54 -9.61
CA GLY A 60 3.14 -1.65 -8.69
C GLY A 60 3.38 -2.01 -7.22
N THR A 61 3.27 -3.29 -6.85
CA THR A 61 3.52 -3.74 -5.47
C THR A 61 4.98 -3.58 -5.06
N ALA A 62 5.94 -3.86 -5.95
CA ALA A 62 7.36 -3.65 -5.66
C ALA A 62 7.66 -2.18 -5.34
N PHE A 63 7.10 -1.24 -6.12
CA PHE A 63 7.23 0.19 -5.85
C PHE A 63 6.65 0.58 -4.49
N VAL A 64 5.46 0.06 -4.14
CA VAL A 64 4.83 0.32 -2.82
C VAL A 64 5.71 -0.18 -1.68
N VAL A 65 6.31 -1.37 -1.81
CA VAL A 65 7.23 -1.92 -0.79
C VAL A 65 8.46 -1.04 -0.63
N VAL A 66 9.10 -0.65 -1.75
CA VAL A 66 10.29 0.21 -1.70
C VAL A 66 9.96 1.54 -1.06
N LEU A 67 8.82 2.15 -1.43
CA LEU A 67 8.38 3.42 -0.84
C LEU A 67 8.12 3.27 0.67
N ALA A 68 7.44 2.22 1.11
CA ALA A 68 7.18 1.96 2.53
C ALA A 68 8.47 1.76 3.33
N ILE A 69 9.48 1.09 2.76
CA ILE A 69 10.81 0.93 3.37
C ILE A 69 11.51 2.29 3.48
N ILE A 70 11.47 3.12 2.43
CA ILE A 70 12.08 4.46 2.46
C ILE A 70 11.45 5.32 3.57
N VAL A 71 10.12 5.34 3.67
CA VAL A 71 9.42 6.10 4.72
C VAL A 71 9.79 5.56 6.10
N LEU A 72 9.82 4.24 6.28
CA LEU A 72 10.20 3.60 7.54
C LEU A 72 11.64 3.94 7.94
N LEU A 73 12.59 3.92 7.01
CA LEU A 73 13.99 4.30 7.27
C LEU A 73 14.11 5.77 7.66
N ILE A 74 13.39 6.67 7.00
CA ILE A 74 13.39 8.09 7.34
C ILE A 74 12.84 8.29 8.75
N LEU A 75 11.70 7.68 9.06
CA LEU A 75 11.08 7.78 10.39
C LEU A 75 11.93 7.16 11.51
N LEU A 76 12.77 6.17 11.23
CA LEU A 76 13.64 5.53 12.22
C LEU A 76 15.01 6.20 12.38
N LEU A 77 15.58 6.73 11.30
CA LEU A 77 16.99 7.16 11.26
C LEU A 77 17.19 8.66 11.11
N TRP A 78 16.17 9.41 10.68
CA TRP A 78 16.31 10.80 10.31
C TRP A 78 15.26 11.68 10.98
N GLU A 79 15.55 12.09 12.21
CA GLU A 79 14.66 12.91 13.03
C GLU A 79 14.50 14.34 12.47
N ASP A 80 15.55 14.90 11.85
CA ASP A 80 15.54 16.23 11.23
C ASP A 80 15.44 16.17 9.70
N CYS A 81 14.45 15.45 9.18
CA CYS A 81 14.23 15.39 7.73
C CYS A 81 13.56 16.70 7.25
N PRO A 82 14.06 17.36 6.18
CA PRO A 82 13.48 18.61 5.72
C PRO A 82 12.06 18.40 5.17
N GLY A 83 11.12 19.29 5.49
CA GLY A 83 9.71 19.18 5.11
C GLY A 83 9.45 18.96 3.61
N ILE A 84 10.33 19.43 2.74
CA ILE A 84 10.23 19.17 1.29
C ILE A 84 10.34 17.68 0.93
N VAL A 85 11.10 16.89 1.70
CA VAL A 85 11.23 15.44 1.51
C VAL A 85 9.95 14.76 1.95
N HIS A 86 9.35 15.16 3.08
CA HIS A 86 8.04 14.65 3.51
C HIS A 86 6.95 14.94 2.48
N PHE A 87 6.93 16.15 1.91
CA PHE A 87 6.00 16.51 0.84
C PHE A 87 6.15 15.64 -0.42
N ILE A 88 7.38 15.40 -0.87
CA ILE A 88 7.65 14.50 -2.01
C ILE A 88 7.16 13.08 -1.69
N LEU A 89 7.42 12.58 -0.48
CA LEU A 89 6.97 11.25 -0.05
C LEU A 89 5.44 11.13 -0.01
N ILE A 90 4.73 12.17 0.43
CA ILE A 90 3.27 12.23 0.39
C ILE A 90 2.77 12.11 -1.06
N ILE A 91 3.36 12.84 -2.00
CA ILE A 91 2.98 12.76 -3.42
C ILE A 91 3.23 11.37 -3.97
N LEU A 92 4.41 10.79 -3.71
CA LEU A 92 4.74 9.44 -4.16
C LEU A 92 3.80 8.39 -3.55
N TRP A 93 3.44 8.54 -2.27
CA TRP A 93 2.48 7.68 -1.60
C TRP A 93 1.10 7.80 -2.22
N LEU A 94 0.62 9.01 -2.50
CA LEU A 94 -0.65 9.24 -3.19
C LEU A 94 -0.68 8.55 -4.55
N LEU A 95 0.37 8.69 -5.37
CA LEU A 95 0.47 8.02 -6.67
C LEU A 95 0.48 6.48 -6.53
N ALA A 96 1.18 5.96 -5.52
CA ALA A 96 1.18 4.54 -5.19
C ALA A 96 -0.24 4.06 -4.80
N THR A 97 -0.95 4.80 -3.95
CA THR A 97 -2.33 4.50 -3.54
C THR A 97 -3.27 4.46 -4.75
N ILE A 98 -3.21 5.47 -5.63
CA ILE A 98 -4.04 5.51 -6.84
C ILE A 98 -3.76 4.29 -7.73
N SER A 99 -2.50 3.91 -7.87
CA SER A 99 -2.10 2.74 -8.64
C SER A 99 -2.69 1.45 -8.06
N ILE A 100 -2.59 1.24 -6.75
CA ILE A 100 -3.17 0.06 -6.06
C ILE A 100 -4.69 0.03 -6.19
N VAL A 101 -5.38 1.17 -6.04
CA VAL A 101 -6.83 1.25 -6.23
C VAL A 101 -7.21 0.88 -7.66
N TYR A 102 -6.48 1.40 -8.66
CA TYR A 102 -6.70 1.04 -10.06
C TYR A 102 -6.55 -0.47 -10.29
N TYR A 103 -5.51 -1.10 -9.74
CA TYR A 103 -5.32 -2.55 -9.85
C TYR A 103 -6.42 -3.36 -9.16
N ALA A 104 -6.87 -2.92 -7.98
CA ALA A 104 -8.00 -3.55 -7.30
C ALA A 104 -9.26 -3.50 -8.16
N VAL A 105 -9.55 -2.34 -8.77
CA VAL A 105 -10.70 -2.19 -9.68
C VAL A 105 -10.55 -3.05 -10.93
N ASP A 106 -9.37 -3.08 -11.55
CA ASP A 106 -9.13 -3.92 -12.73
C ASP A 106 -9.31 -5.41 -12.43
N MET A 107 -8.81 -5.90 -11.28
CA MET A 107 -9.08 -7.28 -10.84
C MET A 107 -10.57 -7.56 -10.61
N ILE A 108 -11.32 -6.61 -10.03
CA ILE A 108 -12.78 -6.76 -9.86
C ILE A 108 -13.46 -6.87 -11.22
N LEU A 109 -13.11 -5.99 -12.17
CA LEU A 109 -13.64 -6.02 -13.53
C LEU A 109 -13.30 -7.34 -14.24
N TYR A 110 -12.07 -7.85 -14.07
CA TYR A 110 -11.64 -9.13 -14.61
C TYR A 110 -12.48 -10.29 -14.05
N ILE A 111 -12.67 -10.34 -12.72
CA ILE A 111 -13.48 -11.37 -12.07
C ILE A 111 -14.95 -11.29 -12.51
N MET A 112 -15.50 -10.09 -12.68
CA MET A 112 -16.86 -9.92 -13.21
C MET A 112 -16.98 -10.39 -14.66
N ARG A 113 -15.96 -10.19 -15.50
CA ARG A 113 -15.95 -10.66 -16.90
C ARG A 113 -15.83 -12.17 -17.03
N VAL A 114 -14.92 -12.77 -16.28
CA VAL A 114 -14.69 -14.23 -16.33
C VAL A 114 -15.81 -14.99 -15.61
N GLY A 115 -16.40 -14.37 -14.59
CA GLY A 115 -17.39 -14.97 -13.71
C GLY A 115 -16.74 -15.82 -12.63
N ILE A 116 -17.19 -15.65 -11.38
CA ILE A 116 -16.62 -16.33 -10.20
C ILE A 116 -16.61 -17.85 -10.35
N GLY A 117 -17.67 -18.43 -10.95
CA GLY A 117 -17.76 -19.87 -11.18
C GLY A 117 -16.67 -20.41 -12.11
N ASN A 118 -16.40 -19.74 -13.23
CA ASN A 118 -15.34 -20.14 -14.15
C ASN A 118 -13.95 -19.87 -13.54
N LEU A 119 -13.81 -18.81 -12.75
CA LEU A 119 -12.58 -18.50 -12.04
C LEU A 119 -12.21 -19.64 -11.08
N LEU A 120 -13.16 -20.12 -10.28
CA LEU A 120 -12.98 -21.22 -9.32
C LEU A 120 -12.60 -22.56 -9.98
N HIS A 121 -12.96 -22.76 -11.24
CA HIS A 121 -12.60 -23.95 -12.00
C HIS A 121 -11.20 -23.87 -12.65
N THR A 122 -10.56 -22.70 -12.65
CA THR A 122 -9.15 -22.59 -13.05
C THR A 122 -8.24 -23.06 -11.92
N ASN A 123 -7.07 -23.61 -12.28
CA ASN A 123 -6.06 -24.11 -11.33
C ASN A 123 -5.60 -23.04 -10.31
N CYS A 124 -5.91 -21.77 -10.55
CA CYS A 124 -5.46 -20.62 -9.76
C CYS A 124 -6.58 -19.73 -9.22
N GLY A 125 -7.86 -20.09 -9.41
CA GLY A 125 -9.00 -19.22 -9.08
C GLY A 125 -9.01 -18.71 -7.64
N PHE A 126 -8.65 -19.58 -6.69
CA PHE A 126 -8.57 -19.23 -5.28
C PHE A 126 -7.46 -18.22 -4.99
N ALA A 127 -6.30 -18.33 -5.64
CA ALA A 127 -5.19 -17.38 -5.48
C ALA A 127 -5.58 -15.97 -5.96
N TYR A 128 -6.33 -15.86 -7.07
CA TYR A 128 -6.85 -14.59 -7.55
C TYR A 128 -7.86 -13.94 -6.58
N LEU A 129 -8.73 -14.72 -5.97
CA LEU A 129 -9.68 -14.21 -4.96
C LEU A 129 -8.95 -13.70 -3.72
N VAL A 130 -7.96 -14.44 -3.23
CA VAL A 130 -7.17 -14.01 -2.07
C VAL A 130 -6.32 -12.78 -2.40
N GLY A 131 -5.72 -12.76 -3.59
CA GLY A 131 -4.99 -11.59 -4.11
C GLY A 131 -5.87 -10.34 -4.14
N LEU A 132 -7.11 -10.46 -4.63
CA LEU A 132 -8.07 -9.36 -4.62
C LEU A 132 -8.32 -8.82 -3.21
N VAL A 133 -8.58 -9.71 -2.23
CA VAL A 133 -8.81 -9.29 -0.83
C VAL A 133 -7.58 -8.56 -0.29
N CYS A 134 -6.37 -9.07 -0.54
CA CYS A 134 -5.14 -8.41 -0.14
C CYS A 134 -4.98 -7.02 -0.78
N PHE A 135 -5.29 -6.86 -2.07
CA PHE A 135 -5.21 -5.57 -2.75
C PHE A 135 -6.23 -4.55 -2.21
N ILE A 136 -7.45 -4.99 -1.87
CA ILE A 136 -8.46 -4.12 -1.25
C ILE A 136 -8.01 -3.68 0.14
N LEU A 137 -7.55 -4.61 0.98
CA LEU A 137 -7.02 -4.28 2.31
C LEU A 137 -5.81 -3.36 2.21
N LEU A 138 -4.90 -3.61 1.27
CA LEU A 138 -3.75 -2.77 1.01
C LEU A 138 -4.18 -1.35 0.60
N ALA A 139 -5.16 -1.20 -0.29
CA ALA A 139 -5.70 0.10 -0.66
C ALA A 139 -6.23 0.88 0.55
N ILE A 140 -7.02 0.21 1.41
CA ILE A 140 -7.58 0.82 2.63
C ILE A 140 -6.45 1.28 3.56
N VAL A 141 -5.48 0.40 3.82
CA VAL A 141 -4.33 0.72 4.69
C VAL A 141 -3.48 1.84 4.10
N MET A 142 -3.28 1.88 2.78
CA MET A 142 -2.53 2.95 2.12
C MET A 142 -3.25 4.30 2.19
N VAL A 143 -4.57 4.34 2.03
CA VAL A 143 -5.37 5.56 2.20
C VAL A 143 -5.29 6.04 3.65
N TYR A 144 -5.47 5.14 4.61
CA TYR A 144 -5.36 5.48 6.03
C TYR A 144 -3.95 5.97 6.39
N GLY A 145 -2.92 5.30 5.88
CA GLY A 145 -1.53 5.69 6.07
C GLY A 145 -1.19 7.05 5.50
N LEU A 146 -1.74 7.39 4.33
CA LEU A 146 -1.59 8.72 3.74
C LEU A 146 -2.16 9.80 4.67
N ILE A 147 -3.32 9.55 5.28
CA ILE A 147 -3.95 10.48 6.22
C ILE A 147 -3.10 10.64 7.48
N CYS A 148 -2.64 9.53 8.08
CA CYS A 148 -1.77 9.57 9.27
C CYS A 148 -0.44 10.27 9.00
N TYR A 149 0.19 9.99 7.86
CA TYR A 149 1.46 10.60 7.47
C TYR A 149 1.31 12.09 7.15
N TRP A 150 0.19 12.48 6.53
CA TRP A 150 -0.15 13.88 6.34
C TRP A 150 -0.32 14.61 7.67
N SER A 151 -1.09 14.06 8.61
CA SER A 151 -1.26 14.64 9.96
C SER A 151 0.08 14.79 10.67
N PHE A 152 0.93 13.76 10.63
CA PHE A 152 2.28 13.81 11.21
C PHE A 152 3.12 14.93 10.60
N TYR A 153 3.06 15.12 9.29
CA TYR A 153 3.77 16.21 8.62
C TYR A 153 3.20 17.58 9.02
N ALA A 154 1.88 17.74 9.03
CA ALA A 154 1.22 19.00 9.35
C ALA A 154 1.38 19.46 10.81
N GLU A 155 1.65 18.54 11.74
CA GLU A 155 1.92 18.87 13.16
C GLU A 155 3.39 19.23 13.45
N ASN A 156 4.34 18.78 12.62
CA ASN A 156 5.77 19.00 12.82
C ASN A 156 6.33 20.23 12.07
N ASP A 157 5.52 20.88 11.22
CA ASP A 157 5.82 22.16 10.55
C ASP A 157 5.26 23.37 11.33
#